data_AF-A0A8X7NZY0-F1
#
_entry.id   AF-A0A8X7NZY0-F1
#
_cell.length_a   1.000
_cell.length_b   1.000
_cell.length_c   1.000
_cell.angle_alpha   90.00
_cell.angle_beta   90.00
_cell.angle_gamma   90.00
#
_symmetry.space_group_name_H-M   'P 1'
#
loop_
_entity.id
_entity.type
_entity.pdbx_description
1 polymer ?
#
loop_
_entity_poly.entity_id
_entity_poly.type
_entity_poly.pdbx_seq_one_letter_code
_entity_poly.pdbx_strand_id
1 'polypeptide(L)'
;MDQPDPKDASGLILSVSEPMRSFLALACDDLRLSDELRDIASDLRSRKTVPYKLLRGIWTGSDPSTRPDLLGLFSGSEFVFTSPKPREKVFEALILQRI
;
A
#
# COMPACT_ATOMS: atom_id res chain seq x y z
N MET A 1 12.99 -10.69 -12.13
CA MET A 1 12.19 -9.57 -11.59
C MET A 1 10.79 -10.13 -11.39
N ASP A 2 10.49 -10.59 -10.18
CA ASP A 2 9.15 -11.06 -9.84
C ASP A 2 8.21 -9.87 -9.77
N GLN A 3 7.38 -9.71 -10.81
CA GLN A 3 6.28 -8.76 -10.77
C GLN A 3 5.22 -9.31 -9.79
N PRO A 4 4.77 -8.52 -8.81
CA PRO A 4 3.66 -8.92 -7.96
C PRO A 4 2.38 -9.06 -8.79
N ASP A 5 1.54 -10.04 -8.43
CA ASP A 5 0.28 -10.36 -9.09
C ASP A 5 -0.58 -9.08 -9.30
N PRO A 6 -1.17 -8.85 -10.48
CA PRO A 6 -1.91 -7.63 -10.81
C PRO A 6 -3.06 -7.30 -9.84
N LYS A 7 -3.55 -8.30 -9.08
CA LYS A 7 -4.61 -8.12 -8.09
C LYS A 7 -4.11 -7.45 -6.81
N ASP A 8 -2.86 -7.69 -6.42
CA ASP A 8 -2.23 -7.14 -5.22
C ASP A 8 -1.47 -5.83 -5.47
N ALA A 9 -1.16 -5.53 -6.73
CA ALA A 9 -0.42 -4.33 -7.13
C ALA A 9 -1.31 -3.14 -7.56
N SER A 10 -2.64 -3.29 -7.55
CA SER A 10 -3.57 -2.22 -7.97
C SER A 10 -3.88 -1.24 -6.82
N GLY A 11 -3.04 -0.22 -6.67
CA GLY A 11 -3.30 0.87 -5.71
C GLY A 11 -2.07 1.64 -5.27
N LEU A 12 -2.23 2.37 -4.17
CA LEU A 12 -1.14 3.13 -3.54
C LEU A 12 -0.12 2.17 -2.91
N ILE A 13 1.13 2.27 -3.35
CA ILE A 13 2.26 1.49 -2.82
C ILE A 13 3.16 2.42 -2.00
N LEU A 14 3.62 1.93 -0.85
CA LEU A 14 4.48 2.67 0.07
C LEU A 14 5.83 1.97 0.18
N SER A 15 6.91 2.74 0.28
CA SER A 15 8.19 2.20 0.75
C SER A 15 8.10 1.91 2.24
N VAL A 16 8.72 0.80 2.66
CA VAL A 16 8.67 0.37 4.05
C VAL A 16 9.65 1.18 4.90
N SER A 17 9.11 1.98 5.82
CA SER A 17 9.87 2.69 6.85
C SER A 17 10.03 1.84 8.12
N GLU A 18 10.93 2.27 9.02
CA GLU A 18 11.17 1.57 10.29
C GLU A 18 9.91 1.45 11.17
N PRO A 19 9.10 2.52 11.37
CA PRO A 19 7.84 2.40 12.11
C PRO A 19 6.88 1.35 11.54
N MET A 20 6.82 1.22 10.20
CA MET A 20 6.00 0.19 9.56
C MET A 20 6.53 -1.22 9.83
N ARG A 21 7.86 -1.43 9.85
CA ARG A 21 8.44 -2.73 10.20
C ARG A 21 8.13 -3.11 11.63
N SER A 22 8.29 -2.19 12.57
CA SER A 22 7.95 -2.42 13.98
C SER A 22 6.47 -2.74 14.15
N PHE A 23 5.59 -1.99 13.49
CA PHE A 23 4.15 -2.24 13.52
C PHE A 23 3.78 -3.61 12.93
N LEU A 24 4.33 -3.96 11.76
CA LEU A 24 4.08 -5.26 11.13
C LEU A 24 4.60 -6.42 11.99
N ALA A 25 5.74 -6.25 12.67
CA ALA A 25 6.25 -7.25 13.60
C ALA A 25 5.30 -7.49 14.78
N LEU A 26 4.78 -6.42 15.39
CA LEU A 26 3.78 -6.53 16.46
C LEU A 26 2.48 -7.17 15.97
N ALA A 27 2.04 -6.83 14.75
CA ALA A 27 0.84 -7.39 14.15
C ALA A 27 0.94 -8.90 13.89
N CYS A 28 2.15 -9.45 13.67
CA CYS A 28 2.34 -10.91 13.53
C CYS A 28 1.93 -11.69 14.78
N ASP A 29 2.16 -11.08 15.96
CA ASP A 29 1.95 -11.72 17.26
C ASP A 29 0.63 -11.27 17.94
N ASP A 30 -0.13 -10.36 17.32
CA ASP A 30 -1.38 -9.84 17.86
C ASP A 30 -2.55 -10.81 17.65
N LEU A 31 -2.85 -11.62 18.66
CA LEU A 31 -3.94 -12.62 18.67
C LEU A 31 -5.34 -12.04 18.41
N ARG A 32 -5.51 -10.72 18.45
CA ARG A 32 -6.78 -10.06 18.18
C ARG A 32 -7.03 -9.84 16.69
N LEU A 33 -5.97 -9.84 15.89
CA LEU A 33 -6.06 -9.85 14.44
C LEU A 33 -6.48 -11.23 13.96
N SER A 34 -7.24 -11.29 12.87
CA SER A 34 -7.55 -12.57 12.22
C SER A 34 -6.26 -13.24 11.73
N ASP A 35 -6.28 -14.56 11.66
CA ASP A 35 -5.15 -15.37 11.20
C ASP A 35 -4.65 -14.90 9.82
N GLU A 36 -5.58 -14.59 8.91
CA GLU A 36 -5.29 -14.02 7.59
C GLU A 36 -4.49 -12.71 7.67
N LEU A 37 -4.85 -11.79 8.56
CA LEU A 37 -4.15 -10.50 8.70
C LEU A 37 -2.76 -10.68 9.31
N ARG A 38 -2.57 -11.65 10.20
CA ARG A 38 -1.24 -11.98 10.77
C ARG A 38 -0.33 -12.61 9.71
N ASP A 39 -0.87 -13.47 8.87
CA ASP A 39 -0.15 -14.05 7.73
C ASP A 39 0.27 -12.97 6.73
N ILE A 40 -0.64 -12.06 6.39
CA ILE A 40 -0.34 -10.89 5.54
C ILE A 40 0.73 -10.01 6.21
N ALA A 41 0.64 -9.75 7.52
CA ALA A 41 1.65 -8.96 8.23
C ALA A 41 3.05 -9.59 8.15
N SER A 42 3.14 -10.91 8.31
CA SER A 42 4.38 -11.69 8.22
C SER A 42 5.00 -11.60 6.82
N ASP A 43 4.19 -11.74 5.78
CA ASP A 43 4.61 -11.59 4.38
C ASP A 43 5.10 -10.15 4.09
N LEU A 44 4.31 -9.13 4.46
CA LEU A 44 4.63 -7.72 4.23
C LEU A 44 5.89 -7.26 4.96
N ARG A 45 6.21 -7.82 6.14
CA ARG A 45 7.39 -7.47 6.94
C ARG A 45 8.70 -7.67 6.16
N SER A 46 8.75 -8.69 5.31
CA SER A 46 9.93 -9.03 4.51
C SER A 46 10.10 -8.16 3.25
N ARG A 47 9.04 -7.44 2.85
CA ARG A 47 9.02 -6.66 1.61
C ARG A 47 9.72 -5.31 1.77
N LYS A 48 10.16 -4.74 0.65
CA LYS A 48 10.68 -3.36 0.57
C LYS A 48 9.57 -2.34 0.31
N THR A 49 8.47 -2.80 -0.28
CA THR A 49 7.29 -1.99 -0.58
C THR A 49 6.05 -2.74 -0.12
N VAL A 50 5.03 -2.00 0.32
CA VAL A 50 3.78 -2.57 0.82
C VAL A 50 2.58 -1.88 0.16
N PRO A 51 1.53 -2.64 -0.23
CA PRO A 51 0.27 -2.05 -0.66
C PRO A 51 -0.45 -1.38 0.52
N TYR A 52 -0.85 -0.13 0.35
CA TYR A 52 -1.56 0.64 1.39
C TYR A 52 -2.84 -0.05 1.85
N LYS A 53 -3.56 -0.72 0.94
CA LYS A 53 -4.82 -1.42 1.27
C LYS A 53 -4.61 -2.52 2.31
N LEU A 54 -3.57 -3.33 2.15
CA LEU A 54 -3.26 -4.43 3.08
C LEU A 54 -2.80 -3.87 4.44
N LEU A 55 -1.89 -2.89 4.42
CA LEU A 55 -1.43 -2.23 5.64
C LEU A 55 -2.58 -1.55 6.40
N ARG A 56 -3.48 -0.89 5.68
CA ARG A 56 -4.69 -0.28 6.26
C ARG A 56 -5.58 -1.34 6.91
N GLY A 57 -5.77 -2.49 6.26
CA GLY A 57 -6.55 -3.60 6.82
C GLY A 57 -6.01 -4.05 8.18
N ILE A 58 -4.70 -4.28 8.27
CA ILE A 58 -4.01 -4.62 9.52
C ILE A 58 -4.21 -3.51 10.56
N TRP A 59 -3.93 -2.25 10.21
CA TRP A 59 -4.08 -1.11 11.11
C TRP A 59 -5.52 -0.93 11.63
N THR A 60 -6.54 -1.15 10.80
CA THR A 60 -7.94 -1.08 11.22
C THR A 60 -8.35 -2.24 12.11
N GLY A 61 -7.77 -3.42 11.91
CA GLY A 61 -8.02 -4.62 12.71
C GLY A 61 -7.32 -4.59 14.08
N SER A 62 -6.20 -3.87 14.19
CA SER A 62 -5.47 -3.73 15.46
C SER A 62 -6.28 -2.98 16.51
N ASP A 63 -6.02 -3.29 17.78
CA ASP A 63 -6.68 -2.64 18.90
C ASP A 63 -6.53 -1.10 18.87
N PRO A 64 -7.62 -0.33 19.03
CA PRO A 64 -7.54 1.13 19.03
C PRO A 64 -6.65 1.75 20.12
N SER A 65 -6.44 1.06 21.26
CA SER A 65 -5.63 1.59 22.37
C SER A 65 -4.13 1.34 22.21
N THR A 66 -3.74 0.30 21.47
CA THR A 66 -2.32 0.01 21.13
C THR A 66 -1.95 0.47 19.72
N ARG A 67 -2.91 1.04 18.98
CA ARG A 67 -2.73 1.45 17.60
C ARG A 67 -1.69 2.56 17.47
N PRO A 68 -0.68 2.42 16.59
CA PRO A 68 0.24 3.52 16.33
C PRO A 68 -0.49 4.66 15.60
N ASP A 69 -0.04 5.88 15.89
CA ASP A 69 -0.47 7.07 15.14
C ASP A 69 -0.17 6.90 13.64
N LEU A 70 -1.13 7.27 12.79
CA LEU A 70 -1.01 7.11 11.34
C LEU A 70 0.12 7.96 10.78
N LEU A 71 0.25 9.21 11.25
CA LEU A 71 1.30 10.09 10.75
C LEU A 71 2.68 9.57 11.17
N GLY A 72 2.81 9.10 12.41
CA GLY A 72 4.00 8.40 12.90
C GLY A 72 4.32 7.13 12.11
N LEU A 73 3.30 6.32 11.77
CA LEU A 73 3.45 5.09 11.00
C LEU A 73 3.99 5.36 9.59
N PHE A 74 3.51 6.41 8.92
CA PHE A 74 3.97 6.79 7.58
C PHE A 74 5.19 7.70 7.58
N SER A 75 5.72 8.06 8.76
CA SER A 75 6.92 8.88 8.85
C SER A 75 8.10 8.19 8.18
N GLY A 76 8.77 8.92 7.28
CA GLY A 76 9.88 8.40 6.49
C GLY A 76 9.50 7.39 5.40
N SER A 77 8.21 7.21 5.12
CA SER A 77 7.75 6.41 3.96
C SER A 77 7.62 7.28 2.72
N GLU A 78 7.89 6.69 1.56
CA GLU A 78 7.75 7.32 0.25
C GLU A 78 6.63 6.65 -0.54
N PHE A 79 5.86 7.45 -1.28
CA PHE A 79 4.86 6.93 -2.21
C PHE A 79 5.54 6.44 -3.48
N VAL A 80 5.41 5.15 -3.77
CA VAL A 80 5.92 4.55 -5.00
C VAL A 80 4.83 4.69 -6.05
N PHE A 81 4.91 5.77 -6.84
CA PHE A 81 4.08 5.92 -8.01
C PHE A 81 4.65 5.03 -9.12
N THR A 82 3.95 3.94 -9.42
CA THR A 82 4.18 3.25 -10.69
C THR A 82 3.78 4.22 -11.78
N SER A 83 4.74 4.61 -12.63
CA SER A 83 4.50 5.62 -13.66
C SER A 83 3.25 5.21 -14.43
N PRO A 84 2.15 5.99 -14.36
CA PRO A 84 0.95 5.61 -15.04
C PRO A 84 1.26 5.54 -16.53
N LYS A 85 0.71 4.53 -17.21
CA LYS A 85 0.80 4.45 -18.67
C LYS A 85 0.40 5.82 -19.22
N PRO A 86 1.23 6.47 -20.05
CA PRO A 86 0.95 7.82 -20.55
C PRO A 86 -0.48 7.83 -21.09
N ARG A 87 -1.31 8.76 -20.60
CA ARG A 87 -2.64 8.95 -21.19
C ARG A 87 -2.39 9.36 -22.64
N GLU A 88 -2.71 8.45 -23.57
CA GLU A 88 -2.84 8.82 -24.97
C GLU A 88 -3.90 9.90 -25.01
N LYS A 89 -3.47 11.13 -25.22
CA LYS A 89 -4.35 12.26 -25.48
C LYS A 89 -5.06 11.87 -26.77
N VAL A 90 -6.30 11.39 -26.68
CA VAL A 90 -7.15 11.22 -27.87
C VAL A 90 -7.23 12.60 -28.51
N PHE A 91 -6.46 12.73 -29.59
CA PHE A 91 -6.46 13.87 -30.48
C PHE A 91 -7.84 13.85 -31.13
N GLU A 92 -8.86 14.40 -30.46
CA GLU A 92 -10.00 14.90 -31.23
C GLU A 92 -9.46 16.06 -32.04
N ALA A 93 -9.08 15.68 -33.26
CA ALA A 93 -8.72 16.56 -34.33
C ALA A 93 -9.75 17.69 -34.38
N LEU A 94 -9.22 18.90 -34.46
CA LEU A 94 -9.72 20.00 -35.27
C LEU A 94 -10.45 19.47 -36.53
N ILE A 95 -11.71 19.05 -36.40
CA ILE A 95 -12.62 19.03 -37.52
C ILE A 95 -12.97 20.49 -37.71
N LEU A 96 -12.18 21.12 -38.58
CA LEU A 96 -12.46 22.35 -39.27
C LEU A 96 -13.98 22.50 -39.42
N GLN A 97 -14.58 23.42 -38.66
CA GLN A 97 -15.84 24.03 -39.07
C GLN A 97 -15.55 24.72 -40.40
N ARG A 98 -15.81 23.97 -41.46
CA ARG A 98 -15.99 24.43 -42.81
C ARG A 98 -17.41 25.01 -42.84
N ILE A 99 -17.54 26.30 -42.52
CA ILE A 99 -18.69 27.14 -42.87
C ILE A 99 -18.14 28.48 -43.35
#